data_AF-A0A7U9RCQ5-F1
#
_entry.id   AF-A0A7U9RCQ5-F1
#
_cell.length_a   1.000
_cell.length_b   1.000
_cell.length_c   1.000
_cell.angle_alpha   90.00
_cell.angle_beta   90.00
_cell.angle_gamma   90.00
#
_symmetry.space_group_name_H-M   'P 1'
#
loop_
_entity.id
_entity.type
_entity.pdbx_description
1 polymer ?
#
loop_
_entity_poly.entity_id
_entity_poly.type
_entity_poly.pdbx_seq_one_letter_code
_entity_poly.pdbx_strand_id
1 'polypeptide(L)'
;MQKDIYIWGAGKYGDMAYFCYRDECNILGYIDSMPEKCGTLKNGILIYAPDILKNKAAAVVIAVRNNEGIERTLREQYAIQSIFYFRCVEDAVSAVMDDSCPKEALPKDAVIIHFSGGLGNQMFQYALMKNYLLKKENVYADLSDYQKAEGGIFQLTEVFRNIQIQTCDAGQKYLLAKRYLDGDIDGKFIIEGEIKYEIDNAGLNVETGFIKGLHQNYYFPLIIREQLLQDFQFNLTADRHLQELCESMRVRNNIVAVHVRRGDYLSGKYLHALGDVCTEAYYSKAMDYMEQSVEDCIFYFFSDDIEWVKEHYRRNNAVYIESKMFAGYQNWFDMCLMSFCSHHIIANSTYSWWGAWLNPRKKIVIAPKTWARTKNFADICPSEWIRM
;
A
#
# COMPACT_ATOMS: atom_id res chain seq x y z
N MET A 1 17.01 15.37 16.77
CA MET A 1 16.24 16.42 17.47
C MET A 1 14.77 16.09 17.26
N GLN A 2 13.98 15.98 18.33
CA GLN A 2 12.53 15.79 18.20
C GLN A 2 11.93 17.01 17.49
N LYS A 3 10.91 16.79 16.66
CA LYS A 3 10.27 17.84 15.86
C LYS A 3 9.26 18.59 16.72
N ASP A 4 9.32 19.92 16.72
CA ASP A 4 8.35 20.77 17.41
C ASP A 4 7.03 20.83 16.63
N ILE A 5 5.92 20.50 17.30
CA ILE A 5 4.60 20.51 16.70
C ILE A 5 3.54 21.22 17.55
N TYR A 6 2.54 21.77 16.89
CA TYR A 6 1.26 22.16 17.48
C TYR A 6 0.14 21.26 16.96
N ILE A 7 -0.84 20.97 17.79
CA ILE A 7 -2.03 20.18 17.40
C ILE A 7 -3.22 21.11 17.25
N TRP A 8 -3.72 21.27 16.03
CA TRP A 8 -4.89 22.08 15.73
C TRP A 8 -6.18 21.27 15.96
N GLY A 9 -6.88 21.63 17.04
CA GLY A 9 -8.09 21.01 17.54
C GLY A 9 -7.90 20.50 18.97
N ALA A 10 -8.54 21.12 19.97
CA ALA A 10 -8.50 20.65 21.36
C ALA A 10 -9.72 19.78 21.73
N GLY A 11 -10.32 19.12 20.74
CA GLY A 11 -11.40 18.14 20.92
C GLY A 11 -10.90 16.70 21.02
N LYS A 12 -11.83 15.74 20.88
CA LYS A 12 -11.53 14.29 20.90
C LYS A 12 -10.41 13.87 19.94
N TYR A 13 -10.39 14.43 18.72
CA TYR A 13 -9.36 14.16 17.72
C TYR A 13 -7.99 14.72 18.10
N GLY A 14 -7.97 15.83 18.85
CA GLY A 14 -6.75 16.41 19.41
C GLY A 14 -6.13 15.53 20.50
N ASP A 15 -6.95 14.93 21.37
CA ASP A 15 -6.46 13.95 22.35
C ASP A 15 -5.77 12.79 21.64
N MET A 16 -6.42 12.25 20.60
CA MET A 16 -5.86 11.15 19.85
C MET A 16 -4.55 11.53 19.16
N ALA A 17 -4.49 12.69 18.49
CA ALA A 17 -3.26 13.20 17.89
C ALA A 17 -2.15 13.35 18.94
N TYR A 18 -2.46 13.83 20.14
CA TYR A 18 -1.48 13.98 21.21
C TYR A 18 -0.83 12.67 21.61
N PHE A 19 -1.62 11.63 21.84
CA PHE A 19 -1.08 10.31 22.16
C PHE A 19 -0.26 9.71 21.02
N CYS A 20 -0.61 9.99 19.76
CA CYS A 20 0.17 9.51 18.61
C CYS A 20 1.55 10.19 18.48
N TYR A 21 1.68 11.46 18.88
CA TYR A 21 2.89 12.24 18.63
C TYR A 21 3.75 12.53 19.87
N ARG A 22 3.25 12.31 21.09
CA ARG A 22 3.93 12.74 22.34
C ARG A 22 5.31 12.10 22.56
N ASP A 23 5.56 10.92 22.01
CA ASP A 23 6.81 10.19 22.21
C ASP A 23 7.86 10.49 21.12
N GLU A 24 7.43 11.04 19.98
CA GLU A 24 8.25 11.29 18.78
C GLU A 24 8.47 12.78 18.50
N CYS A 25 7.56 13.63 18.97
CA CYS A 25 7.55 15.07 18.74
C CYS A 25 7.49 15.82 20.07
N ASN A 26 8.06 17.01 20.09
CA ASN A 26 7.87 17.94 21.18
C ASN A 26 6.57 18.73 20.93
N ILE A 27 5.51 18.38 21.67
CA ILE A 27 4.20 19.01 21.50
C ILE A 27 4.19 20.32 22.28
N LEU A 28 4.20 21.44 21.55
CA LEU A 28 4.28 22.79 22.12
C LEU A 28 2.93 23.31 22.63
N GLY A 29 1.83 22.76 22.13
CA GLY A 29 0.51 23.30 22.41
C GLY A 29 -0.62 22.70 21.58
N TYR A 30 -1.82 22.81 22.10
CA TYR A 30 -3.04 22.73 21.29
C TYR A 30 -3.39 24.09 20.71
N ILE A 31 -4.00 24.12 19.54
CA ILE A 31 -4.59 25.31 18.92
C ILE A 31 -6.09 25.09 18.79
N ASP A 32 -6.91 25.98 19.32
CA ASP A 32 -8.36 25.94 19.14
C ASP A 32 -8.89 27.35 18.89
N SER A 33 -9.85 27.49 17.97
CA SER A 33 -10.44 28.79 17.63
C SER A 33 -11.56 29.19 18.59
N MET A 34 -11.95 28.31 19.52
CA MET A 34 -12.92 28.56 20.59
C MET A 34 -12.27 29.29 21.77
N PRO A 35 -12.58 30.58 22.01
CA PRO A 35 -11.95 31.37 23.06
C PRO A 35 -12.10 30.77 24.46
N GLU A 36 -13.21 30.10 24.73
CA GLU A 36 -13.53 29.46 26.01
C GLU A 36 -12.61 28.29 26.36
N LYS A 37 -11.93 27.70 25.38
CA LYS A 37 -10.94 26.63 25.61
C LYS A 37 -9.53 27.19 25.79
N CYS A 38 -9.25 28.37 25.26
CA CYS A 38 -7.92 28.97 25.28
C CYS A 38 -7.50 29.32 26.72
N GLY A 39 -6.23 29.08 27.06
CA GLY A 39 -5.70 29.30 28.41
C GLY A 39 -5.97 28.17 29.41
N THR A 40 -6.69 27.12 28.99
CA THR A 40 -6.87 25.90 29.78
C THR A 40 -5.83 24.83 29.40
N LEU A 41 -5.70 23.80 30.24
CA LEU A 41 -4.81 22.67 30.01
C LEU A 41 -5.59 21.46 29.49
N LYS A 42 -5.00 20.73 28.55
CA LYS A 42 -5.47 19.45 28.04
C LYS A 42 -4.27 18.51 27.94
N ASN A 43 -4.38 17.32 28.55
CA ASN A 43 -3.26 16.38 28.71
C ASN A 43 -1.99 17.02 29.31
N GLY A 44 -2.15 18.02 30.18
CA GLY A 44 -1.04 18.77 30.79
C GLY A 44 -0.41 19.84 29.88
N ILE A 45 -0.93 20.05 28.67
CA ILE A 45 -0.43 21.02 27.68
C ILE A 45 -1.44 22.16 27.49
N LEU A 46 -0.96 23.39 27.30
CA LEU A 46 -1.81 24.57 27.11
C LEU A 46 -2.52 24.58 25.76
N ILE A 47 -3.78 25.03 25.78
CA ILE A 47 -4.56 25.37 24.59
C ILE A 47 -4.38 26.86 24.29
N TYR A 48 -3.92 27.18 23.09
CA TYR A 48 -3.69 28.53 22.61
C TYR A 48 -4.71 28.94 21.54
N ALA A 49 -4.93 30.25 21.45
CA ALA A 49 -5.56 30.84 20.28
C ALA A 49 -4.61 30.74 19.06
N PRO A 50 -5.14 30.69 17.81
CA PRO A 50 -4.33 30.56 16.59
C PRO A 50 -3.21 31.60 16.43
N ASP A 51 -3.37 32.80 17.00
CA ASP A 51 -2.39 33.88 16.94
C ASP A 51 -0.98 33.47 17.44
N ILE A 52 -0.88 32.46 18.31
CA ILE A 52 0.42 31.97 18.79
C ILE A 52 1.32 31.45 17.66
N LEU A 53 0.73 31.05 16.53
CA LEU A 53 1.43 30.48 15.39
C LEU A 53 2.18 31.52 14.57
N LYS A 54 1.90 32.82 14.76
CA LYS A 54 2.62 33.90 14.07
C LYS A 54 4.11 33.79 14.36
N ASN A 55 4.92 33.71 13.30
CA ASN A 55 6.38 33.64 13.36
C ASN A 55 6.94 32.40 14.09
N LYS A 56 6.19 31.30 14.19
CA LYS A 56 6.68 30.03 14.76
C LYS A 56 7.24 29.11 13.67
N ALA A 57 8.41 28.55 13.92
CA ALA A 57 9.04 27.53 13.08
C ALA A 57 8.65 26.12 13.54
N ALA A 58 7.35 25.85 13.66
CA ALA A 58 6.82 24.55 14.11
C ALA A 58 5.84 23.98 13.07
N ALA A 59 5.70 22.65 13.05
CA ALA A 59 4.68 22.02 12.21
C ALA A 59 3.31 22.01 12.90
N VAL A 60 2.24 21.97 12.11
CA VAL A 60 0.87 21.91 12.63
C VAL A 60 0.19 20.61 12.20
N VAL A 61 -0.32 19.85 13.17
CA VAL A 61 -1.13 18.66 12.95
C VAL A 61 -2.61 19.06 13.05
N ILE A 62 -3.35 19.02 11.95
CA ILE A 62 -4.79 19.29 11.91
C ILE A 62 -5.56 18.06 12.39
N ALA A 63 -6.13 18.14 13.59
CA ALA A 63 -6.85 17.08 14.29
C ALA A 63 -8.29 17.52 14.62
N VAL A 64 -9.09 17.76 13.59
CA VAL A 64 -10.50 18.16 13.70
C VAL A 64 -11.36 17.49 12.62
N ARG A 65 -12.66 17.34 12.91
CA ARG A 65 -13.63 16.68 12.02
C ARG A 65 -13.84 17.42 10.70
N ASN A 66 -14.10 18.73 10.78
CA ASN A 66 -14.19 19.60 9.61
C ASN A 66 -12.91 20.43 9.55
N ASN A 67 -12.17 20.31 8.45
CA ASN A 67 -10.93 21.03 8.20
C ASN A 67 -11.03 22.04 7.05
N GLU A 68 -12.24 22.31 6.54
CA GLU A 68 -12.45 23.32 5.51
C GLU A 68 -11.87 24.67 5.94
N GLY A 69 -11.04 25.26 5.06
CA GLY A 69 -10.42 26.57 5.28
C GLY A 69 -9.27 26.60 6.28
N ILE A 70 -9.03 25.55 7.08
CA ILE A 70 -7.97 25.55 8.11
C ILE A 70 -6.58 25.54 7.47
N GLU A 71 -6.35 24.67 6.47
CA GLU A 71 -5.05 24.64 5.78
C GLU A 71 -4.76 25.97 5.08
N ARG A 72 -5.76 26.53 4.39
CA ARG A 72 -5.66 27.83 3.73
C ARG A 72 -5.27 28.91 4.74
N THR A 73 -5.94 28.93 5.88
CA THR A 73 -5.67 29.85 6.98
C THR A 73 -4.24 29.70 7.51
N LEU A 74 -3.79 28.47 7.76
CA LEU A 74 -2.43 28.18 8.21
C LEU A 74 -1.35 28.67 7.23
N ARG A 75 -1.59 28.49 5.92
CA ARG A 75 -0.66 28.92 4.87
C ARG A 75 -0.67 30.43 4.64
N GLU A 76 -1.86 31.02 4.53
CA GLU A 76 -2.03 32.41 4.12
C GLU A 76 -1.88 33.40 5.28
N GLN A 77 -2.41 33.07 6.47
CA GLN A 77 -2.41 34.00 7.61
C GLN A 77 -1.22 33.78 8.56
N TYR A 78 -0.76 32.52 8.69
CA TYR A 78 0.28 32.15 9.65
C TYR A 78 1.58 31.68 9.01
N ALA A 79 1.66 31.65 7.67
CA ALA A 79 2.84 31.23 6.90
C ALA A 79 3.39 29.84 7.28
N ILE A 80 2.54 28.95 7.79
CA ILE A 80 2.94 27.58 8.17
C ILE A 80 3.07 26.72 6.91
N GLN A 81 4.29 26.23 6.68
CA GLN A 81 4.58 25.37 5.52
C GLN A 81 4.38 23.87 5.82
N SER A 82 4.75 23.45 7.04
CA SER A 82 4.68 22.05 7.48
C SER A 82 3.34 21.75 8.14
N ILE A 83 2.41 21.19 7.35
CA ILE A 83 1.06 20.85 7.80
C ILE A 83 0.82 19.34 7.64
N PHE A 84 0.32 18.71 8.70
CA PHE A 84 -0.04 17.30 8.74
C PHE A 84 -1.54 17.17 9.00
N TYR A 85 -2.18 16.11 8.49
CA TYR A 85 -3.58 15.82 8.77
C TYR A 85 -3.69 14.61 9.67
N PHE A 86 -4.30 14.80 10.82
CA PHE A 86 -4.76 13.73 11.68
C PHE A 86 -6.23 13.47 11.35
N ARG A 87 -6.49 12.45 10.53
CA ARG A 87 -7.84 12.05 10.12
C ARG A 87 -8.23 10.76 10.82
N CYS A 88 -9.17 10.85 11.74
CA CYS A 88 -9.94 9.69 12.18
C CYS A 88 -11.25 9.71 11.41
N VAL A 89 -11.39 8.80 10.44
CA VAL A 89 -12.60 8.69 9.62
C VAL A 89 -13.72 8.14 10.51
N GLU A 90 -14.82 8.88 10.60
CA GLU A 90 -16.02 8.47 11.34
C GLU A 90 -16.63 7.19 10.78
N ASP A 91 -16.35 6.78 9.54
CA ASP A 91 -16.81 5.50 8.97
C ASP A 91 -16.35 4.27 9.78
N ALA A 92 -15.30 4.38 10.59
CA ALA A 92 -14.92 3.31 11.52
C ALA A 92 -15.88 3.19 12.73
N VAL A 93 -16.67 4.22 13.01
CA VAL A 93 -17.59 4.33 14.15
C VAL A 93 -19.06 4.44 13.72
N SER A 94 -19.37 4.99 12.54
CA SER A 94 -20.74 5.19 12.04
C SER A 94 -21.23 4.14 11.05
N ALA A 95 -20.35 3.31 10.48
CA ALA A 95 -20.76 2.25 9.54
C ALA A 95 -21.13 0.92 10.22
N VAL A 96 -21.15 0.86 11.56
CA VAL A 96 -21.31 -0.39 12.32
C VAL A 96 -22.49 -0.26 13.29
N MET A 97 -23.67 0.02 12.73
CA MET A 97 -24.92 -0.35 13.40
C MET A 97 -25.46 -1.59 12.71
N ASP A 98 -24.83 -2.73 13.00
CA ASP A 98 -25.52 -4.00 12.93
C ASP A 98 -25.35 -4.66 14.30
N ASP A 99 -26.47 -4.80 15.03
CA ASP A 99 -26.58 -5.44 16.35
C ASP A 99 -26.44 -6.97 16.25
N SER A 100 -25.64 -7.46 15.30
CA SER A 100 -25.34 -8.88 15.21
C SER A 100 -24.25 -9.24 16.23
N CYS A 101 -24.66 -10.08 17.19
CA CYS A 101 -23.92 -10.60 18.35
C CYS A 101 -22.39 -10.52 18.21
N PRO A 102 -21.67 -9.75 19.05
CA PRO A 102 -20.23 -9.57 18.88
C PRO A 102 -19.50 -10.88 19.11
N LYS A 103 -18.60 -11.24 18.19
CA LYS A 103 -17.53 -12.20 18.48
C LYS A 103 -16.74 -11.76 19.71
N GLU A 104 -16.03 -12.70 20.34
CA GLU A 104 -15.10 -12.39 21.44
C GLU A 104 -14.18 -11.21 21.07
N ALA A 105 -13.98 -10.31 22.03
CA ALA A 105 -13.15 -9.13 21.86
C ALA A 105 -11.70 -9.55 21.56
N LEU A 106 -11.06 -8.86 20.61
CA LEU A 106 -9.66 -9.13 20.28
C LEU A 106 -8.74 -8.82 21.47
N PRO A 107 -7.54 -9.45 21.54
CA PRO A 107 -6.51 -9.09 22.51
C PRO A 107 -6.15 -7.59 22.49
N LYS A 108 -5.67 -7.05 23.62
CA LYS A 108 -5.36 -5.61 23.75
C LYS A 108 -4.25 -5.15 22.79
N ASP A 109 -3.32 -6.05 22.49
CA ASP A 109 -2.18 -5.85 21.60
C ASP A 109 -2.48 -6.23 20.14
N ALA A 110 -3.76 -6.40 19.79
CA ALA A 110 -4.16 -6.78 18.44
C ALA A 110 -3.78 -5.70 17.41
N VAL A 111 -3.11 -6.13 16.34
CA VAL A 111 -2.82 -5.30 15.18
C VAL A 111 -3.67 -5.76 14.01
N ILE A 112 -4.44 -4.85 13.43
CA ILE A 112 -5.35 -5.13 12.32
C ILE A 112 -4.80 -4.48 11.05
N ILE A 113 -4.57 -5.27 10.00
CA ILE A 113 -4.13 -4.80 8.68
C ILE A 113 -5.32 -4.81 7.73
N HIS A 114 -5.64 -3.67 7.13
CA HIS A 114 -6.66 -3.57 6.10
C HIS A 114 -6.18 -4.11 4.76
N PHE A 115 -6.99 -4.95 4.13
CA PHE A 115 -6.75 -5.41 2.78
C PHE A 115 -7.72 -4.74 1.79
N SER A 116 -7.19 -4.33 0.63
CA SER A 116 -7.98 -3.72 -0.44
C SER A 116 -7.26 -3.81 -1.80
N GLY A 117 -8.05 -3.71 -2.88
CA GLY A 117 -7.55 -3.78 -4.26
C GLY A 117 -7.22 -5.19 -4.73
N GLY A 118 -6.54 -5.30 -5.88
CA GLY A 118 -6.23 -6.59 -6.51
C GLY A 118 -5.08 -7.35 -5.84
N LEU A 119 -4.78 -8.55 -6.36
CA LEU A 119 -3.76 -9.47 -5.81
C LEU A 119 -2.42 -8.80 -5.51
N GLY A 120 -1.89 -7.95 -6.41
CA GLY A 120 -0.61 -7.28 -6.17
C GLY A 120 -0.62 -6.34 -4.95
N ASN A 121 -1.75 -5.70 -4.65
CA ASN A 121 -1.90 -4.89 -3.44
C ASN A 121 -2.08 -5.76 -2.20
N GLN A 122 -2.88 -6.83 -2.32
CA GLN A 122 -3.05 -7.83 -1.27
C GLN A 122 -1.70 -8.41 -0.83
N MET A 123 -0.77 -8.65 -1.77
CA MET A 123 0.57 -9.13 -1.46
C MET A 123 1.44 -8.11 -0.73
N PHE A 124 1.34 -6.80 -1.04
CA PHE A 124 2.02 -5.76 -0.25
C PHE A 124 1.45 -5.63 1.16
N GLN A 125 0.13 -5.68 1.30
CA GLN A 125 -0.57 -5.68 2.59
C GLN A 125 -0.20 -6.93 3.40
N TYR A 126 -0.07 -8.10 2.76
CA TYR A 126 0.43 -9.31 3.38
C TYR A 126 1.90 -9.21 3.78
N ALA A 127 2.76 -8.61 2.95
CA ALA A 127 4.16 -8.40 3.32
C ALA A 127 4.27 -7.56 4.61
N LEU A 128 3.44 -6.52 4.76
CA LEU A 128 3.36 -5.78 6.01
C LEU A 128 2.82 -6.64 7.16
N MET A 129 1.72 -7.37 6.94
CA MET A 129 1.14 -8.27 7.95
C MET A 129 2.15 -9.34 8.42
N LYS A 130 2.91 -9.94 7.51
CA LYS A 130 3.92 -10.96 7.82
C LYS A 130 5.05 -10.39 8.66
N ASN A 131 5.48 -9.15 8.43
CA ASN A 131 6.44 -8.47 9.29
C ASN A 131 5.95 -8.36 10.75
N TYR A 132 4.64 -8.18 10.95
CA TYR A 132 4.03 -8.20 12.28
C TYR A 132 3.90 -9.61 12.85
N LEU A 133 3.44 -10.57 12.05
CA LEU A 133 3.30 -11.98 12.45
C LEU A 133 4.62 -12.61 12.92
N LEU A 134 5.76 -12.12 12.42
CA LEU A 134 7.09 -12.57 12.88
C LEU A 134 7.47 -12.05 14.28
N LYS A 135 6.71 -11.09 14.83
CA LYS A 135 6.99 -10.42 16.11
C LYS A 135 5.85 -10.55 17.13
N LYS A 136 4.62 -10.79 16.66
CA LYS A 136 3.38 -10.76 17.45
C LYS A 136 2.46 -11.90 17.02
N GLU A 137 1.74 -12.46 17.99
CA GLU A 137 0.73 -13.50 17.74
C GLU A 137 -0.60 -12.90 17.27
N ASN A 138 -0.98 -11.74 17.81
CA ASN A 138 -2.31 -11.14 17.64
C ASN A 138 -2.36 -10.19 16.43
N VAL A 139 -2.28 -10.75 15.22
CA VAL A 139 -2.34 -9.99 13.97
C VAL A 139 -3.51 -10.47 13.10
N TYR A 140 -4.37 -9.53 12.71
CA TYR A 140 -5.63 -9.82 12.02
C TYR A 140 -5.73 -9.06 10.69
N ALA A 141 -6.42 -9.66 9.73
CA ALA A 141 -6.78 -9.04 8.46
C ALA A 141 -8.21 -8.49 8.51
N ASP A 142 -8.38 -7.20 8.18
CA ASP A 142 -9.67 -6.58 7.91
C ASP A 142 -9.96 -6.70 6.41
N LEU A 143 -10.93 -7.56 6.07
CA LEU A 143 -11.36 -7.85 4.70
C LEU A 143 -12.67 -7.13 4.32
N SER A 144 -13.10 -6.15 5.12
CA SER A 144 -14.39 -5.45 4.91
C SER A 144 -14.50 -4.75 3.55
N ASP A 145 -13.38 -4.42 2.89
CA ASP A 145 -13.44 -3.78 1.58
C ASP A 145 -14.07 -4.70 0.52
N TYR A 146 -13.78 -6.01 0.58
CA TYR A 146 -14.25 -7.03 -0.37
C TYR A 146 -15.69 -7.49 -0.15
N GLN A 147 -16.33 -7.03 0.93
CA GLN A 147 -17.76 -7.27 1.17
C GLN A 147 -18.63 -6.25 0.40
N LYS A 148 -18.03 -5.15 -0.07
CA LYS A 148 -18.72 -4.12 -0.84
C LYS A 148 -18.79 -4.53 -2.31
N ALA A 149 -19.85 -4.15 -3.00
CA ALA A 149 -20.01 -4.41 -4.44
C ALA A 149 -18.84 -3.87 -5.30
N GLU A 150 -18.17 -2.80 -4.84
CA GLU A 150 -17.04 -2.17 -5.53
C GLU A 150 -15.66 -2.68 -5.07
N GLY A 151 -15.61 -3.55 -4.04
CA GLY A 151 -14.41 -3.94 -3.29
C GLY A 151 -13.38 -4.81 -4.02
N GLY A 152 -13.67 -5.25 -5.23
CA GLY A 152 -12.90 -6.29 -5.91
C GLY A 152 -13.00 -7.64 -5.20
N ILE A 153 -12.03 -8.53 -5.43
CA ILE A 153 -12.03 -9.91 -4.92
C ILE A 153 -10.77 -10.15 -4.10
N PHE A 154 -10.94 -10.61 -2.85
CA PHE A 154 -9.84 -11.13 -2.04
C PHE A 154 -9.49 -12.54 -2.52
N GLN A 155 -8.26 -12.72 -3.00
CA GLN A 155 -7.84 -13.98 -3.62
C GLN A 155 -6.47 -14.49 -3.12
N LEU A 156 -5.81 -13.74 -2.22
CA LEU A 156 -4.46 -14.07 -1.74
C LEU A 156 -4.31 -15.51 -1.25
N THR A 157 -5.21 -15.98 -0.37
CA THR A 157 -5.16 -17.33 0.22
C THR A 157 -5.64 -18.42 -0.74
N GLU A 158 -6.38 -18.06 -1.78
CA GLU A 158 -6.79 -19.00 -2.85
C GLU A 158 -5.61 -19.28 -3.79
N VAL A 159 -4.85 -18.23 -4.11
CA VAL A 159 -3.65 -18.30 -4.97
C VAL A 159 -2.48 -18.94 -4.22
N PHE A 160 -2.23 -18.51 -2.98
CA PHE A 160 -1.13 -18.97 -2.15
C PHE A 160 -1.66 -19.78 -0.96
N ARG A 161 -1.92 -21.07 -1.19
CA ARG A 161 -2.66 -21.96 -0.25
C ARG A 161 -1.95 -22.21 1.08
N ASN A 162 -0.65 -21.95 1.13
CA ASN A 162 0.21 -22.04 2.31
C ASN A 162 0.07 -20.82 3.23
N ILE A 163 -0.58 -19.75 2.78
CA ILE A 163 -0.88 -18.59 3.61
C ILE A 163 -2.14 -18.84 4.41
N GLN A 164 -2.04 -18.66 5.73
CA GLN A 164 -3.16 -18.60 6.65
C GLN A 164 -3.19 -17.22 7.31
N ILE A 165 -4.37 -16.61 7.33
CA ILE A 165 -4.59 -15.32 7.99
C ILE A 165 -5.76 -15.42 8.95
N GLN A 166 -5.61 -14.82 10.12
CA GLN A 166 -6.74 -14.58 11.02
C GLN A 166 -7.46 -13.32 10.54
N THR A 167 -8.79 -13.31 10.58
CA THR A 167 -9.60 -12.15 10.18
C THR A 167 -10.31 -11.54 11.38
N CYS A 168 -10.60 -10.25 11.30
CA CYS A 168 -11.49 -9.57 12.24
C CYS A 168 -12.74 -9.06 11.53
N ASP A 169 -13.83 -8.87 12.27
CA ASP A 169 -15.03 -8.19 11.79
C ASP A 169 -15.13 -6.75 12.31
N ALA A 170 -16.16 -6.04 11.82
CA ALA A 170 -16.42 -4.65 12.16
C ALA A 170 -16.69 -4.44 13.66
N GLY A 171 -17.38 -5.38 14.33
CA GLY A 171 -17.65 -5.33 15.76
C GLY A 171 -16.37 -5.48 16.59
N GLN A 172 -15.51 -6.44 16.23
CA GLN A 172 -14.20 -6.64 16.87
C GLN A 172 -13.29 -5.42 16.71
N LYS A 173 -13.25 -4.82 15.52
CA LYS A 173 -12.51 -3.57 15.24
C LYS A 173 -13.05 -2.41 16.07
N TYR A 174 -14.38 -2.26 16.15
CA TYR A 174 -15.02 -1.24 16.97
C TYR A 174 -14.70 -1.41 18.46
N LEU A 175 -14.80 -2.62 18.99
CA LEU A 175 -14.50 -2.91 20.40
C LEU A 175 -13.04 -2.62 20.73
N LEU A 176 -12.10 -2.93 19.84
CA LEU A 176 -10.68 -2.61 20.03
C LEU A 176 -10.46 -1.08 20.08
N ALA A 177 -11.06 -0.33 19.15
CA ALA A 177 -10.99 1.13 19.15
C ALA A 177 -11.66 1.76 20.38
N LYS A 178 -12.84 1.24 20.78
CA LYS A 178 -13.54 1.69 21.98
C LYS A 178 -12.71 1.48 23.24
N ARG A 179 -12.14 0.29 23.43
CA ARG A 179 -11.27 -0.02 24.58
C ARG A 179 -10.04 0.86 24.64
N TYR A 180 -9.46 1.22 23.48
CA TYR A 180 -8.39 2.23 23.44
C TYR A 180 -8.89 3.62 23.88
N LEU A 181 -10.04 4.07 23.37
CA LEU A 181 -10.62 5.38 23.73
C LEU A 181 -11.07 5.47 25.19
N ASP A 182 -11.51 4.35 25.77
CA ASP A 182 -11.92 4.23 27.18
C ASP A 182 -10.70 4.15 28.12
N GLY A 183 -9.47 4.06 27.59
CA GLY A 183 -8.22 3.98 28.37
C GLY A 183 -7.87 2.56 28.84
N ASP A 184 -8.54 1.53 28.36
CA ASP A 184 -8.25 0.13 28.71
C ASP A 184 -6.99 -0.41 28.02
N ILE A 185 -6.54 0.25 26.95
CA ILE A 185 -5.38 -0.14 26.15
C ILE A 185 -4.40 1.03 26.12
N ASP A 186 -3.22 0.80 26.68
CA ASP A 186 -2.08 1.71 26.56
C ASP A 186 -1.24 1.36 25.33
N GLY A 187 -0.55 2.35 24.76
CA GLY A 187 0.40 2.15 23.66
C GLY A 187 0.09 2.93 22.38
N LYS A 188 0.97 2.83 21.37
CA LYS A 188 0.79 3.52 20.09
C LYS A 188 -0.33 2.86 19.27
N PHE A 189 -1.51 3.49 19.28
CA PHE A 189 -2.67 3.10 18.48
C PHE A 189 -2.76 3.93 17.21
N ILE A 190 -2.77 3.28 16.04
CA ILE A 190 -2.92 3.96 14.75
C ILE A 190 -4.36 3.81 14.26
N ILE A 191 -4.96 4.93 13.84
CA ILE A 191 -6.19 4.99 13.04
C ILE A 191 -5.91 5.86 11.81
N GLU A 192 -5.63 5.20 10.69
CA GLU A 192 -5.47 5.71 9.32
C GLU A 192 -4.31 6.65 8.91
N GLY A 193 -3.81 6.36 7.70
CA GLY A 193 -2.96 7.17 6.82
C GLY A 193 -2.14 6.25 5.90
N GLU A 194 -2.12 6.47 4.57
CA GLU A 194 -1.10 5.83 3.71
C GLU A 194 0.26 6.06 4.36
N ILE A 195 0.96 5.00 4.76
CA ILE A 195 2.31 5.13 5.33
C ILE A 195 3.20 5.69 4.21
N LYS A 196 3.44 7.01 4.23
CA LYS A 196 4.38 7.71 3.36
C LYS A 196 5.75 7.66 4.04
N TYR A 197 6.66 6.86 3.50
CA TYR A 197 7.92 6.52 4.14
C TYR A 197 8.98 7.64 4.18
N GLU A 198 8.68 8.87 3.74
CA GLU A 198 9.51 9.99 4.19
C GLU A 198 9.42 10.21 5.71
N ILE A 199 8.47 9.54 6.39
CA ILE A 199 8.41 9.46 7.85
C ILE A 199 8.05 8.00 8.25
N ASP A 200 9.06 7.27 8.72
CA ASP A 200 9.03 6.37 9.88
C ASP A 200 9.26 4.85 9.71
N ASN A 201 10.31 4.38 10.39
CA ASN A 201 10.45 3.00 10.86
C ASN A 201 9.37 2.63 11.90
N ALA A 202 8.61 3.60 12.42
CA ALA A 202 7.54 3.35 13.39
C ALA A 202 6.36 2.52 12.84
N GLY A 203 6.18 2.45 11.52
CA GLY A 203 5.14 1.62 10.89
C GLY A 203 5.34 0.11 11.04
N LEU A 204 6.48 -0.35 11.58
CA LEU A 204 6.78 -1.76 11.91
C LEU A 204 6.74 -2.06 13.43
N ASN A 205 6.47 -1.04 14.25
CA ASN A 205 6.49 -1.10 15.72
C ASN A 205 5.15 -0.65 16.32
N VAL A 206 4.03 -0.89 15.61
CA VAL A 206 2.70 -0.62 16.16
C VAL A 206 2.37 -1.65 17.23
N GLU A 207 1.97 -1.17 18.41
CA GLU A 207 1.65 -2.03 19.55
C GLU A 207 0.24 -2.60 19.46
N THR A 208 -0.71 -1.80 18.99
CA THR A 208 -2.13 -2.14 18.84
C THR A 208 -2.81 -1.22 17.83
N GLY A 209 -3.94 -1.63 17.26
CA GLY A 209 -4.79 -0.76 16.44
C GLY A 209 -4.89 -1.19 14.97
N PHE A 210 -5.23 -0.24 14.10
CA PHE A 210 -5.66 -0.54 12.73
C PHE A 210 -4.83 0.23 11.69
N ILE A 211 -4.15 -0.53 10.84
CA ILE A 211 -3.29 -0.02 9.78
C ILE A 211 -4.01 -0.16 8.43
N LYS A 212 -4.22 0.97 7.76
CA LYS A 212 -4.85 1.04 6.45
C LYS A 212 -3.93 1.69 5.43
N GLY A 213 -3.86 1.08 4.25
CA GLY A 213 -3.12 1.59 3.12
C GLY A 213 -2.78 0.48 2.14
N LEU A 214 -2.24 0.85 0.98
CA LEU A 214 -1.74 -0.14 0.02
C LEU A 214 -0.32 -0.62 0.36
N HIS A 215 0.42 0.17 1.16
CA HIS A 215 1.76 -0.15 1.66
C HIS A 215 2.74 -0.60 0.56
N GLN A 216 2.65 0.03 -0.62
CA GLN A 216 3.45 -0.26 -1.80
C GLN A 216 4.87 0.30 -1.66
N ASN A 217 5.65 -0.30 -0.76
CA ASN A 217 7.03 0.04 -0.48
C ASN A 217 7.87 -1.24 -0.57
N TYR A 218 8.97 -1.23 -1.34
CA TYR A 218 9.80 -2.42 -1.57
C TYR A 218 10.52 -2.92 -0.31
N TYR A 219 10.70 -2.05 0.69
CA TYR A 219 11.44 -2.38 1.89
C TYR A 219 10.71 -3.44 2.74
N PHE A 220 9.39 -3.33 2.89
CA PHE A 220 8.61 -4.31 3.67
C PHE A 220 8.77 -5.75 3.18
N PRO A 221 8.67 -6.05 1.87
CA PRO A 221 8.95 -7.39 1.40
C PRO A 221 10.44 -7.72 1.39
N LEU A 222 11.34 -6.74 1.18
CA LEU A 222 12.79 -6.98 1.17
C LEU A 222 13.30 -7.58 2.48
N ILE A 223 12.89 -7.04 3.63
CA ILE A 223 13.40 -7.48 4.94
C ILE A 223 12.96 -8.88 5.37
N ILE A 224 11.94 -9.44 4.72
CA ILE A 224 11.40 -10.78 4.96
C ILE A 224 11.35 -11.61 3.67
N ARG A 225 12.32 -11.37 2.77
CA ARG A 225 12.29 -11.93 1.43
C ARG A 225 12.19 -13.45 1.41
N GLU A 226 12.96 -14.14 2.25
CA GLU A 226 12.98 -15.60 2.29
C GLU A 226 11.63 -16.17 2.72
N GLN A 227 11.01 -15.58 3.74
CA GLN A 227 9.69 -15.97 4.23
C GLN A 227 8.63 -15.75 3.16
N LEU A 228 8.65 -14.60 2.48
CA LEU A 228 7.69 -14.32 1.42
C LEU A 228 7.87 -15.21 0.20
N LEU A 229 9.09 -15.59 -0.15
CA LEU A 229 9.30 -16.58 -1.23
C LEU A 229 8.76 -17.95 -0.84
N GLN A 230 8.76 -18.34 0.44
CA GLN A 230 8.13 -19.57 0.92
C GLN A 230 6.60 -19.46 0.97
N ASP A 231 6.07 -18.30 1.35
CA ASP A 231 4.63 -18.06 1.42
C ASP A 231 4.00 -17.94 0.01
N PHE A 232 4.67 -17.27 -0.92
CA PHE A 232 4.17 -17.01 -2.28
C PHE A 232 4.54 -18.11 -3.28
N GLN A 233 4.11 -19.34 -2.99
CA GLN A 233 4.29 -20.50 -3.87
C GLN A 233 3.04 -20.72 -4.74
N PHE A 234 3.21 -20.66 -6.06
CA PHE A 234 2.13 -20.92 -7.01
C PHE A 234 1.85 -22.42 -7.16
N ASN A 235 0.57 -22.77 -7.30
CA ASN A 235 0.16 -24.14 -7.60
C ASN A 235 0.33 -24.47 -9.09
N LEU A 236 1.51 -24.93 -9.49
CA LEU A 236 1.79 -25.24 -10.91
C LEU A 236 0.91 -26.36 -11.48
N THR A 237 0.34 -27.23 -10.64
CA THR A 237 -0.54 -28.31 -11.11
C THR A 237 -1.98 -27.85 -11.33
N ALA A 238 -2.26 -26.55 -11.20
CA ALA A 238 -3.59 -25.99 -11.48
C ALA A 238 -3.97 -26.09 -12.96
N ASP A 239 -2.99 -26.10 -13.86
CA ASP A 239 -3.20 -26.27 -15.30
C ASP A 239 -1.96 -26.91 -15.93
N ARG A 240 -2.17 -27.88 -16.83
CA ARG A 240 -1.08 -28.62 -17.48
C ARG A 240 -0.18 -27.71 -18.34
N HIS A 241 -0.79 -26.79 -19.09
CA HIS A 241 -0.04 -25.91 -19.98
C HIS A 241 0.76 -24.87 -19.20
N LEU A 242 0.21 -24.38 -18.07
CA LEU A 242 0.95 -23.55 -17.13
C LEU A 242 2.22 -24.26 -16.63
N GLN A 243 2.10 -25.51 -16.20
CA GLN A 243 3.25 -26.31 -15.75
C GLN A 243 4.30 -26.47 -16.85
N GLU A 244 3.90 -26.87 -18.05
CA GLU A 244 4.79 -27.07 -19.20
C GLU A 244 5.54 -25.78 -19.59
N LEU A 245 4.84 -24.64 -19.62
CA LEU A 245 5.47 -23.34 -19.88
C LEU A 245 6.49 -22.99 -18.80
N CYS A 246 6.10 -23.09 -17.52
CA CYS A 246 6.98 -22.83 -16.39
C CYS A 246 8.27 -23.67 -16.46
N GLU A 247 8.17 -24.98 -16.72
CA GLU A 247 9.31 -25.88 -16.84
C GLU A 247 10.21 -25.50 -18.03
N SER A 248 9.63 -25.15 -19.17
CA SER A 248 10.38 -24.72 -20.36
C SER A 248 11.10 -23.38 -20.17
N MET A 249 10.50 -22.45 -19.42
CA MET A 249 11.06 -21.13 -19.12
C MET A 249 12.20 -21.24 -18.10
N ARG A 250 12.15 -22.23 -17.19
CA ARG A 250 13.17 -22.40 -16.15
C ARG A 250 14.57 -22.59 -16.72
N VAL A 251 14.72 -23.27 -17.84
CA VAL A 251 16.04 -23.59 -18.42
C VAL A 251 16.59 -22.48 -19.34
N ARG A 252 15.84 -21.38 -19.51
CA ARG A 252 16.21 -20.26 -20.38
C ARG A 252 16.64 -19.03 -19.57
N ASN A 253 17.58 -18.27 -20.13
CA ASN A 253 18.13 -17.05 -19.51
C ASN A 253 17.87 -15.78 -20.34
N ASN A 254 17.18 -15.89 -21.47
CA ASN A 254 16.94 -14.82 -22.43
C ASN A 254 15.45 -14.45 -22.56
N ILE A 255 14.60 -14.90 -21.63
CA ILE A 255 13.17 -14.57 -21.66
C ILE A 255 12.93 -13.28 -20.89
N VAL A 256 12.26 -12.31 -21.54
CA VAL A 256 11.94 -11.01 -20.95
C VAL A 256 10.44 -10.85 -20.83
N ALA A 257 9.94 -10.78 -19.60
CA ALA A 257 8.55 -10.41 -19.35
C ALA A 257 8.32 -8.96 -19.77
N VAL A 258 7.28 -8.69 -20.55
CA VAL A 258 6.82 -7.34 -20.87
C VAL A 258 5.37 -7.23 -20.45
N HIS A 259 5.12 -6.54 -19.34
CA HIS A 259 3.76 -6.30 -18.87
C HIS A 259 3.26 -4.97 -19.36
N VAL A 260 2.19 -4.99 -20.17
CA VAL A 260 1.52 -3.80 -20.69
C VAL A 260 0.17 -3.68 -19.99
N ARG A 261 0.02 -2.66 -19.14
CA ARG A 261 -1.25 -2.39 -18.44
C ARG A 261 -2.04 -1.33 -19.20
N ARG A 262 -3.25 -1.66 -19.64
CA ARG A 262 -4.14 -0.74 -20.36
C ARG A 262 -5.49 -0.60 -19.67
N GLY A 263 -6.29 -1.67 -19.68
CA GLY A 263 -7.73 -1.71 -19.37
C GLY A 263 -8.26 -0.56 -18.51
N ASP A 264 -8.21 -0.72 -17.19
CA ASP A 264 -8.74 0.28 -16.26
C ASP A 264 -7.97 1.60 -16.25
N TYR A 265 -6.69 1.61 -16.65
CA TYR A 265 -5.86 2.82 -16.70
C TYR A 265 -6.27 3.78 -17.81
N LEU A 266 -6.99 3.27 -18.82
CA LEU A 266 -7.59 4.09 -19.88
C LEU A 266 -8.97 4.65 -19.48
N SER A 267 -9.54 4.24 -18.35
CA SER A 267 -10.82 4.75 -17.86
C SER A 267 -10.67 6.11 -17.17
N GLY A 268 -11.69 6.98 -17.28
CA GLY A 268 -11.66 8.32 -16.68
C GLY A 268 -11.36 8.33 -15.17
N LYS A 269 -11.70 7.27 -14.43
CA LYS A 269 -11.42 7.13 -12.99
C LYS A 269 -9.92 7.10 -12.68
N TYR A 270 -9.12 6.42 -13.51
CA TYR A 270 -7.69 6.19 -13.25
C TYR A 270 -6.76 6.93 -14.21
N LEU A 271 -7.25 7.34 -15.39
CA LEU A 271 -6.46 7.99 -16.44
C LEU A 271 -5.65 9.19 -15.93
N HIS A 272 -6.27 10.07 -15.13
CA HIS A 272 -5.57 11.26 -14.63
C HIS A 272 -4.42 10.92 -13.66
N ALA A 273 -4.57 9.87 -12.85
CA ALA A 273 -3.61 9.53 -11.80
C ALA A 273 -2.55 8.52 -12.27
N LEU A 274 -2.94 7.53 -13.08
CA LEU A 274 -2.13 6.35 -13.41
C LEU A 274 -1.91 6.17 -14.92
N GLY A 275 -2.72 6.82 -15.75
CA GLY A 275 -2.56 6.81 -17.21
C GLY A 275 -1.32 7.55 -17.70
N ASP A 276 -0.89 7.23 -18.92
CA ASP A 276 0.25 7.84 -19.63
C ASP A 276 1.58 7.82 -18.88
N VAL A 277 1.73 6.94 -17.89
CA VAL A 277 3.01 6.72 -17.20
C VAL A 277 3.94 5.85 -18.04
N CYS A 278 3.46 4.67 -18.43
CA CYS A 278 4.17 3.76 -19.34
C CYS A 278 3.75 4.08 -20.79
N THR A 279 4.40 5.08 -21.38
CA THR A 279 4.16 5.49 -22.78
C THR A 279 4.81 4.53 -23.78
N GLU A 280 4.50 4.70 -25.06
CA GLU A 280 5.20 3.96 -26.13
C GLU A 280 6.72 4.18 -26.08
N ALA A 281 7.15 5.42 -25.80
CA ALA A 281 8.56 5.75 -25.67
C ALA A 281 9.23 4.99 -24.52
N TYR A 282 8.51 4.73 -23.42
CA TYR A 282 8.99 3.90 -22.32
C TYR A 282 9.23 2.45 -22.79
N TYR A 283 8.23 1.82 -23.40
CA TYR A 283 8.36 0.42 -23.84
C TYR A 283 9.41 0.26 -24.93
N SER A 284 9.43 1.12 -25.94
CA SER A 284 10.44 1.10 -27.00
C SER A 284 11.85 1.19 -26.42
N LYS A 285 12.13 2.19 -25.56
CA LYS A 285 13.45 2.35 -24.93
C LYS A 285 13.84 1.18 -24.04
N ALA A 286 12.88 0.63 -23.29
CA ALA A 286 13.11 -0.52 -22.41
C ALA A 286 13.43 -1.79 -23.21
N MET A 287 12.71 -2.03 -24.31
CA MET A 287 12.98 -3.16 -25.21
C MET A 287 14.34 -3.02 -25.89
N ASP A 288 14.68 -1.84 -26.42
CA ASP A 288 15.99 -1.58 -27.03
C ASP A 288 17.14 -1.85 -26.06
N TYR A 289 16.99 -1.43 -24.80
CA TYR A 289 17.97 -1.71 -23.75
C TYR A 289 18.13 -3.22 -23.49
N MET A 290 17.02 -3.97 -23.46
CA MET A 290 17.06 -5.42 -23.26
C MET A 290 17.74 -6.14 -24.43
N GLU A 291 17.46 -5.75 -25.67
CA GLU A 291 18.10 -6.35 -26.85
C GLU A 291 19.61 -6.08 -26.90
N GLN A 292 20.06 -4.95 -26.34
CA GLN A 292 21.49 -4.66 -26.20
C GLN A 292 22.15 -5.40 -25.03
N SER A 293 21.37 -5.77 -24.00
CA SER A 293 21.89 -6.34 -22.75
C SER A 293 21.77 -7.85 -22.66
N VAL A 294 20.88 -8.46 -23.45
CA VAL A 294 20.50 -9.87 -23.38
C VAL A 294 20.53 -10.46 -24.78
N GLU A 295 21.48 -11.38 -25.01
CA GLU A 295 21.62 -12.10 -26.28
C GLU A 295 20.37 -12.93 -26.58
N ASP A 296 19.93 -12.94 -27.84
CA ASP A 296 18.75 -13.66 -28.33
C ASP A 296 17.48 -13.44 -27.48
N CYS A 297 17.26 -12.22 -27.01
CA CYS A 297 16.10 -11.85 -26.18
C CYS A 297 14.76 -12.25 -26.83
N ILE A 298 13.92 -12.97 -26.06
CA ILE A 298 12.54 -13.33 -26.44
C ILE A 298 11.57 -12.63 -25.49
N PHE A 299 10.69 -11.80 -26.04
CA PHE A 299 9.72 -11.03 -25.27
C PHE A 299 8.44 -11.83 -25.02
N TYR A 300 8.09 -12.03 -23.75
CA TYR A 300 6.83 -12.62 -23.34
C TYR A 300 5.90 -11.51 -22.88
N PHE A 301 4.87 -11.23 -23.68
CA PHE A 301 3.92 -10.16 -23.41
C PHE A 301 2.76 -10.64 -22.54
N PHE A 302 2.47 -9.85 -21.51
CA PHE A 302 1.34 -10.02 -20.59
C PHE A 302 0.53 -8.72 -20.57
N SER A 303 -0.79 -8.80 -20.70
CA SER A 303 -1.63 -7.61 -20.80
C SER A 303 -3.09 -7.93 -20.47
N ASP A 304 -3.80 -6.96 -19.90
CA ASP A 304 -5.26 -7.00 -19.80
C ASP A 304 -5.97 -6.67 -21.13
N ASP A 305 -5.19 -6.31 -22.15
CA ASP A 305 -5.60 -6.06 -23.54
C ASP A 305 -4.53 -6.64 -24.48
N ILE A 306 -4.45 -7.97 -24.54
CA ILE A 306 -3.39 -8.69 -25.28
C ILE A 306 -3.56 -8.57 -26.80
N GLU A 307 -4.79 -8.43 -27.31
CA GLU A 307 -5.04 -8.27 -28.74
C GLU A 307 -4.49 -6.94 -29.24
N TRP A 308 -4.66 -5.84 -28.49
CA TRP A 308 -4.02 -4.57 -28.83
C TRP A 308 -2.49 -4.69 -28.85
N VAL A 309 -1.90 -5.38 -27.87
CA VAL A 309 -0.44 -5.57 -27.79
C VAL A 309 0.10 -6.35 -28.98
N LYS A 310 -0.61 -7.41 -29.40
CA LYS A 310 -0.28 -8.18 -30.61
C LYS A 310 -0.31 -7.31 -31.85
N GLU A 311 -1.37 -6.51 -32.00
CA GLU A 311 -1.53 -5.63 -33.15
C GLU A 311 -0.48 -4.51 -33.18
N HIS A 312 -0.11 -4.00 -32.02
CA HIS A 312 0.77 -2.83 -31.89
C HIS A 312 2.25 -3.17 -32.02
N TYR A 313 2.73 -4.22 -31.33
CA TYR A 313 4.17 -4.53 -31.29
C TYR A 313 4.65 -5.50 -32.38
N ARG A 314 3.79 -6.43 -32.86
CA ARG A 314 4.04 -7.36 -33.99
C ARG A 314 5.49 -7.87 -34.15
N ARG A 315 6.12 -8.31 -33.05
CA ARG A 315 7.52 -8.78 -33.08
C ARG A 315 7.64 -10.26 -33.45
N ASN A 316 8.72 -10.61 -34.16
CA ASN A 316 9.06 -12.00 -34.49
C ASN A 316 9.64 -12.77 -33.29
N ASN A 317 10.38 -12.08 -32.40
CA ASN A 317 10.96 -12.63 -31.18
C ASN A 317 10.01 -12.44 -29.97
N ALA A 318 8.73 -12.75 -30.14
CA ALA A 318 7.72 -12.54 -29.10
C ALA A 318 6.74 -13.70 -28.93
N VAL A 319 6.33 -13.91 -27.69
CA VAL A 319 5.22 -14.78 -27.29
C VAL A 319 4.18 -13.90 -26.60
N TYR A 320 2.92 -14.02 -27.00
CA TYR A 320 1.82 -13.28 -26.40
C TYR A 320 1.00 -14.25 -25.56
N ILE A 321 0.97 -14.03 -24.25
CA ILE A 321 0.27 -14.94 -23.32
C ILE A 321 -1.22 -14.62 -23.34
N GLU A 322 -2.02 -15.60 -23.77
CA GLU A 322 -3.45 -15.46 -23.93
C GLU A 322 -4.21 -16.42 -23.00
N SER A 323 -5.34 -15.99 -22.46
CA SER A 323 -6.18 -16.82 -21.58
C SER A 323 -6.59 -18.15 -22.22
N LYS A 324 -6.86 -18.14 -23.54
CA LYS A 324 -7.24 -19.32 -24.33
C LYS A 324 -6.14 -20.39 -24.45
N MET A 325 -4.90 -20.09 -24.04
CA MET A 325 -3.81 -21.08 -23.98
C MET A 325 -4.01 -22.08 -22.83
N PHE A 326 -4.89 -21.78 -21.88
CA PHE A 326 -5.08 -22.57 -20.67
C PHE A 326 -6.50 -23.10 -20.59
N ALA A 327 -6.68 -24.30 -20.03
CA ALA A 327 -7.99 -24.90 -19.87
C ALA A 327 -8.78 -24.26 -18.73
N GLY A 328 -8.08 -23.89 -17.65
CA GLY A 328 -8.65 -23.26 -16.46
C GLY A 328 -7.95 -21.96 -16.12
N TYR A 329 -7.80 -21.06 -17.10
CA TYR A 329 -7.10 -19.78 -16.93
C TYR A 329 -7.57 -19.04 -15.67
N GLN A 330 -6.61 -18.66 -14.85
CA GLN A 330 -6.82 -17.77 -13.71
C GLN A 330 -5.84 -16.62 -13.84
N ASN A 331 -6.25 -15.40 -13.47
CA ASN A 331 -5.44 -14.20 -13.67
C ASN A 331 -4.00 -14.38 -13.12
N TRP A 332 -3.84 -15.02 -11.95
CA TRP A 332 -2.54 -15.25 -11.32
C TRP A 332 -1.56 -16.09 -12.16
N PHE A 333 -2.02 -16.80 -13.21
CA PHE A 333 -1.16 -17.50 -14.15
C PHE A 333 -0.15 -16.56 -14.79
N ASP A 334 -0.56 -15.33 -15.14
CA ASP A 334 0.34 -14.32 -15.70
C ASP A 334 1.44 -13.94 -14.72
N MET A 335 1.11 -13.72 -13.44
CA MET A 335 2.11 -13.41 -12.41
C MET A 335 3.06 -14.60 -12.18
N CYS A 336 2.52 -15.80 -12.18
CA CYS A 336 3.30 -17.04 -12.10
C CYS A 336 4.31 -17.09 -13.24
N LEU A 337 3.86 -17.00 -14.50
CA LEU A 337 4.73 -17.05 -15.67
C LEU A 337 5.75 -15.91 -15.68
N MET A 338 5.35 -14.67 -15.35
CA MET A 338 6.28 -13.55 -15.20
C MET A 338 7.41 -13.91 -14.22
N SER A 339 7.11 -14.51 -13.05
CA SER A 339 8.14 -14.89 -12.06
C SER A 339 9.16 -15.92 -12.56
N PHE A 340 8.86 -16.61 -13.67
CA PHE A 340 9.74 -17.58 -14.33
C PHE A 340 10.53 -16.98 -15.50
N CYS A 341 10.17 -15.79 -15.99
CA CYS A 341 10.96 -15.05 -16.98
C CYS A 341 12.33 -14.67 -16.40
N SER A 342 13.34 -14.53 -17.26
CA SER A 342 14.72 -14.24 -16.88
C SER A 342 14.93 -12.75 -16.53
N HIS A 343 14.32 -11.84 -17.29
CA HIS A 343 14.34 -10.39 -17.10
C HIS A 343 12.94 -9.78 -17.24
N HIS A 344 12.79 -8.49 -16.91
CA HIS A 344 11.47 -7.87 -16.80
C HIS A 344 11.45 -6.41 -17.28
N ILE A 345 10.40 -6.07 -18.03
CA ILE A 345 9.93 -4.72 -18.31
C ILE A 345 8.53 -4.64 -17.70
N ILE A 346 8.38 -3.87 -16.62
CA ILE A 346 7.13 -3.82 -15.85
C ILE A 346 6.35 -2.54 -16.16
N ALA A 347 5.03 -2.59 -15.96
CA ALA A 347 4.20 -1.37 -15.94
C ALA A 347 4.26 -0.72 -14.54
N ASN A 348 3.65 0.46 -14.37
CA ASN A 348 3.34 1.06 -13.07
C ASN A 348 2.22 0.32 -12.32
N SER A 349 2.36 -1.00 -12.23
CA SER A 349 1.39 -1.94 -11.67
C SER A 349 2.06 -2.83 -10.64
N THR A 350 1.44 -2.95 -9.46
CA THR A 350 1.90 -3.86 -8.40
C THR A 350 1.85 -5.33 -8.86
N TYR A 351 1.03 -5.64 -9.86
CA TYR A 351 0.93 -6.98 -10.43
C TYR A 351 2.23 -7.43 -11.10
N SER A 352 2.75 -6.63 -12.04
CA SER A 352 4.05 -6.88 -12.68
C SER A 352 5.22 -6.67 -11.73
N TRP A 353 5.08 -5.78 -10.74
CA TRP A 353 6.07 -5.61 -9.70
C TRP A 353 6.33 -6.92 -8.96
N TRP A 354 5.28 -7.61 -8.52
CA TRP A 354 5.41 -8.90 -7.83
C TRP A 354 5.92 -10.01 -8.75
N GLY A 355 5.47 -10.05 -10.01
CA GLY A 355 6.04 -10.96 -11.01
C GLY A 355 7.57 -10.83 -11.12
N ALA A 356 8.08 -9.60 -11.17
CA ALA A 356 9.52 -9.35 -11.19
C ALA A 356 10.21 -9.67 -9.86
N TRP A 357 9.61 -9.28 -8.73
CA TRP A 357 10.22 -9.43 -7.41
C TRP A 357 10.32 -10.90 -6.97
N LEU A 358 9.34 -11.74 -7.32
CA LEU A 358 9.31 -13.17 -7.01
C LEU A 358 10.37 -13.98 -7.76
N ASN A 359 10.85 -13.50 -8.92
CA ASN A 359 11.94 -14.15 -9.64
C ASN A 359 13.23 -14.11 -8.77
N PRO A 360 13.78 -15.27 -8.35
CA PRO A 360 14.95 -15.33 -7.47
C PRO A 360 16.29 -15.18 -8.22
N ARG A 361 16.29 -15.18 -9.55
CA ARG A 361 17.48 -15.15 -10.40
C ARG A 361 18.14 -13.77 -10.38
N LYS A 362 19.42 -13.74 -10.78
CA LYS A 362 20.07 -12.54 -11.28
C LYS A 362 19.32 -12.08 -12.53
N LYS A 363 18.83 -10.85 -12.52
CA LYS A 363 17.89 -10.33 -13.51
C LYS A 363 18.10 -8.84 -13.74
N ILE A 364 17.62 -8.38 -14.88
CA ILE A 364 17.46 -6.96 -15.19
C ILE A 364 15.97 -6.68 -15.05
N VAL A 365 15.62 -5.63 -14.32
CA VAL A 365 14.23 -5.15 -14.20
C VAL A 365 14.23 -3.69 -14.60
N ILE A 366 13.44 -3.37 -15.63
CA ILE A 366 13.17 -2.00 -16.06
C ILE A 366 11.76 -1.63 -15.60
N ALA A 367 11.67 -0.53 -14.87
CA ALA A 367 10.43 0.03 -14.32
C ALA A 367 10.27 1.49 -14.77
N PRO A 368 9.04 2.01 -14.83
CA PRO A 368 8.82 3.40 -15.25
C PRO A 368 9.44 4.38 -14.24
N LYS A 369 10.00 5.47 -14.74
CA LYS A 369 10.62 6.51 -13.90
C LYS A 369 9.65 7.08 -12.87
N THR A 370 8.40 7.30 -13.28
CA THR A 370 7.31 7.74 -12.41
C THR A 370 6.34 6.58 -12.19
N TRP A 371 5.73 6.47 -11.01
CA TRP A 371 4.72 5.43 -10.77
C TRP A 371 3.27 5.93 -10.89
N ALA A 372 3.05 7.20 -10.53
CA ALA A 372 1.77 7.90 -10.68
C ALA A 372 2.01 9.38 -10.97
N ARG A 373 1.09 10.00 -11.71
CA ARG A 373 1.20 11.42 -12.08
C ARG A 373 0.89 12.37 -10.93
N THR A 374 0.08 11.92 -9.96
CA THR A 374 -0.45 12.75 -8.87
C THR A 374 0.18 12.48 -7.51
N LYS A 375 1.00 11.43 -7.39
CA LYS A 375 1.63 11.01 -6.13
C LYS A 375 3.06 10.53 -6.37
N ASN A 376 3.95 10.84 -5.43
CA ASN A 376 5.30 10.30 -5.43
C ASN A 376 5.32 8.91 -4.77
N PHE A 377 5.90 7.94 -5.47
CA PHE A 377 6.15 6.57 -5.00
C PHE A 377 7.65 6.30 -5.12
N ALA A 378 8.47 7.06 -4.38
CA ALA A 378 9.92 6.94 -4.47
C ALA A 378 10.40 5.53 -4.07
N ASP A 379 9.82 5.00 -2.99
CA ASP A 379 10.26 3.75 -2.36
C ASP A 379 9.51 2.50 -2.87
N ILE A 380 8.88 2.57 -4.04
CA ILE A 380 8.14 1.42 -4.56
C ILE A 380 9.03 0.40 -5.25
N CYS A 381 10.10 0.82 -5.94
CA CYS A 381 11.00 -0.08 -6.64
C CYS A 381 12.32 -0.20 -5.87
N PRO A 382 12.87 -1.43 -5.74
CA PRO A 382 14.24 -1.63 -5.28
C PRO A 382 15.25 -0.78 -6.07
N SER A 383 16.31 -0.33 -5.39
CA SER A 383 17.32 0.56 -5.98
C SER A 383 18.09 -0.07 -7.15
N GLU A 384 18.15 -1.39 -7.21
CA GLU A 384 18.80 -2.13 -8.30
C GLU A 384 17.96 -2.21 -9.57
N TRP A 385 16.69 -1.75 -9.55
CA TRP A 385 15.85 -1.71 -10.74
C TRP A 385 16.13 -0.45 -11.55
N ILE A 386 16.24 -0.62 -12.86
CA ILE A 386 16.51 0.48 -13.79
C ILE A 386 15.21 1.28 -13.96
N ARG A 387 15.27 2.59 -13.73
CA ARG A 387 14.13 3.51 -13.87
C ARG A 387 14.25 4.32 -15.16
N MET A 388 13.30 4.17 -16.08
CA MET A 388 13.33 4.79 -17.42
C MET A 388 12.21 5.78 -17.69
#